data_AF-A0AAD7X701-F1
#
_entry.id   AF-A0AAD7X701-F1
#
_cell.length_a   1.000
_cell.length_b   1.000
_cell.length_c   1.000
_cell.angle_alpha   90.00
_cell.angle_beta   90.00
_cell.angle_gamma   90.00
#
_symmetry.space_group_name_H-M   'P 1'
#
loop_
_entity.id
_entity.type
_entity.pdbx_description
1 polymer ?
#
loop_
_entity_poly.entity_id
_entity_poly.type
_entity_poly.pdbx_seq_one_letter_code
_entity_poly.pdbx_strand_id
1 'polypeptide(L)'
;MPARQTSLPSSSKKRKTREDDTVRTIQDLEKQLTAAVSSGSSLNPLADLLDIALEAEAAAQVSKAIYALYRVFVVIISRGLLSGPDASEEAKAVRTWLLDRLHAFVDFLSGLLKDEEPSLKISALDILFSLQKHLSSALTRVGDAKQPQFHASHFRKIVTALLLCPPSPRASRSKKRKTDEDESDDHTLDPDVRDHFVNTWFSVHDDIRWFFLRDSAVLISKHPYSEAPQLPGNLLSVLERLTTFPTKAAELNSWWVEEFGTKPPKPKKAADDDEDEDEAAQSSGDATEEDDWRKFFDDPPAKPAEEKKGITARVHTLTIHQSLHSLAAHKAVFTRAWLALLPQLSLGSLDRTKAYSLRVLNVLHRGVIPHLTRPILIMDWVSSSVDHGGTVGLLALNALFTLMKEYNLDYPSFYTRLYAFLDRDVLHLKHRARFFRLTELFLSSTHLPATIVASFVKRLSRLSLNAPPAAVVMLIPFTYNMLRRHPALMGMIHRNEELTGADCDGFDAHEANPTLTNALESSLWELYSHRQHYHAAVSTLAKIFEEAFTRPSYAMEDFLDHTYGTLFETEVKRKIRKEPATALELSQVPESDGLEEMWTFR
;
A
#
# COMPACT_ATOMS: atom_id res chain seq x y z
N MET A 1 -47.77 16.68 -62.86
CA MET A 1 -47.97 15.93 -61.60
C MET A 1 -46.60 15.68 -60.98
N PRO A 2 -46.14 16.44 -59.96
CA PRO A 2 -44.98 16.02 -59.18
C PRO A 2 -45.43 15.07 -58.07
N ALA A 3 -44.70 13.96 -57.92
CA ALA A 3 -44.94 12.97 -56.88
C ALA A 3 -44.51 13.52 -55.51
N ARG A 4 -45.38 13.35 -54.50
CA ARG A 4 -45.19 13.77 -53.11
C ARG A 4 -43.97 13.08 -52.48
N GLN A 5 -43.02 13.89 -52.01
CA GLN A 5 -42.07 13.47 -50.98
C GLN A 5 -42.79 13.47 -49.62
N THR A 6 -42.94 12.31 -48.99
CA THR A 6 -43.21 12.22 -47.55
C THR A 6 -41.90 11.83 -46.87
N SER A 7 -41.14 12.85 -46.43
CA SER A 7 -39.98 12.67 -45.57
C SER A 7 -40.44 12.49 -44.12
N LEU A 8 -40.47 11.24 -43.65
CA LEU A 8 -40.46 11.00 -42.21
C LEU A 8 -39.10 11.47 -41.65
N PRO A 9 -39.05 12.18 -40.52
CA PRO A 9 -37.79 12.65 -39.96
C PRO A 9 -36.89 11.44 -39.61
N SER A 10 -35.60 11.52 -39.98
CA SER A 10 -34.62 10.49 -39.61
C SER A 10 -34.58 10.31 -38.08
N SER A 11 -34.45 9.07 -37.62
CA SER A 11 -34.40 8.70 -36.20
C SER A 11 -33.32 9.49 -35.42
N SER A 12 -32.22 9.85 -36.08
CA SER A 12 -31.13 10.67 -35.52
C SER A 12 -31.57 12.11 -35.17
N LYS A 13 -32.40 12.75 -36.00
CA LYS A 13 -32.93 14.09 -35.70
C LYS A 13 -33.93 14.05 -34.55
N LYS A 14 -34.80 13.02 -34.50
CA LYS A 14 -35.73 12.80 -33.38
C LYS A 14 -35.02 12.52 -32.05
N ARG A 15 -33.91 11.77 -32.08
CA ARG A 15 -33.11 11.48 -30.88
C ARG A 15 -32.43 12.75 -30.34
N LYS A 16 -31.84 13.56 -31.23
CA LYS A 16 -31.20 14.83 -30.85
C LYS A 16 -32.20 15.86 -30.29
N THR A 17 -33.39 15.99 -30.88
CA THR A 17 -34.44 16.87 -30.34
C THR A 17 -34.93 16.40 -28.97
N ARG A 18 -35.07 15.08 -28.77
CA ARG A 18 -35.49 14.52 -27.48
C ARG A 18 -34.42 14.71 -26.41
N GLU A 19 -33.14 14.61 -26.77
CA GLU A 19 -32.01 14.94 -25.87
C GLU A 19 -32.04 16.43 -25.47
N ASP A 20 -32.23 17.35 -26.42
CA ASP A 20 -32.33 18.78 -26.12
C ASP A 20 -33.56 19.13 -25.26
N ASP A 21 -34.69 18.45 -25.44
CA ASP A 21 -35.91 18.67 -24.65
C ASP A 21 -35.71 18.24 -23.19
N THR A 22 -35.13 17.07 -22.92
CA THR A 22 -34.84 16.60 -21.54
C THR A 22 -33.87 17.50 -20.80
N VAL A 23 -32.91 18.09 -21.52
CA VAL A 23 -31.96 19.04 -20.92
C VAL A 23 -32.68 20.32 -20.48
N ARG A 24 -33.63 20.81 -21.28
CA ARG A 24 -34.45 21.97 -20.93
C ARG A 24 -35.34 21.69 -19.73
N THR A 25 -35.97 20.52 -19.67
CA THR A 25 -36.80 20.14 -18.52
C THR A 25 -35.99 20.08 -17.23
N ILE A 26 -34.76 19.56 -17.26
CA ILE A 26 -33.84 19.57 -16.10
C ILE A 26 -33.58 21.02 -15.63
N GLN A 27 -33.31 21.93 -16.56
CA GLN A 27 -33.04 23.34 -16.23
C GLN A 27 -34.27 24.07 -15.66
N ASP A 28 -35.45 23.78 -16.19
CA ASP A 28 -36.69 24.39 -15.73
C ASP A 28 -37.08 23.85 -14.34
N LEU A 29 -36.93 22.54 -14.10
CA LEU A 29 -37.11 21.93 -12.78
C LEU A 29 -36.12 22.47 -11.75
N GLU A 30 -34.85 22.66 -12.11
CA GLU A 30 -33.83 23.27 -11.24
C GLU A 30 -34.24 24.69 -10.81
N LYS A 31 -34.67 25.53 -11.76
CA LYS A 31 -35.15 26.90 -11.48
C LYS A 31 -36.40 26.90 -10.61
N GLN A 32 -37.34 26.01 -10.92
CA GLN A 32 -38.58 25.88 -10.16
C GLN A 32 -38.29 25.47 -8.71
N LEU A 33 -37.41 24.47 -8.50
CA LEU A 33 -37.07 23.98 -7.17
C LEU A 33 -36.26 24.99 -6.36
N THR A 34 -35.29 25.68 -6.96
CA THR A 34 -34.52 26.73 -6.28
C THR A 34 -35.42 27.92 -5.87
N ALA A 35 -36.39 28.29 -6.70
CA ALA A 35 -37.43 29.26 -6.33
C ALA A 35 -38.38 28.72 -5.25
N ALA A 36 -38.73 27.42 -5.31
CA ALA A 36 -39.64 26.79 -4.38
C ALA A 36 -39.06 26.73 -2.96
N VAL A 37 -37.79 26.35 -2.82
CA VAL A 37 -37.07 26.35 -1.54
C VAL A 37 -36.97 27.77 -0.96
N SER A 38 -36.89 28.80 -1.79
CA SER A 38 -36.82 30.20 -1.35
C SER A 38 -38.17 30.77 -0.93
N SER A 39 -39.27 30.30 -1.55
CA SER A 39 -40.64 30.75 -1.30
C SER A 39 -41.42 29.87 -0.32
N GLY A 40 -40.88 28.72 0.08
CA GLY A 40 -41.56 27.74 0.94
C GLY A 40 -42.71 27.00 0.23
N SER A 41 -42.65 26.88 -1.10
CA SER A 41 -43.68 26.17 -1.89
C SER A 41 -43.34 24.68 -2.07
N SER A 42 -44.21 23.93 -2.76
CA SER A 42 -44.14 22.47 -2.85
C SER A 42 -42.83 21.96 -3.45
N LEU A 43 -42.17 21.03 -2.76
CA LEU A 43 -40.92 20.40 -3.20
C LEU A 43 -41.12 19.11 -4.01
N ASN A 44 -42.36 18.75 -4.34
CA ASN A 44 -42.70 17.55 -5.12
C ASN A 44 -41.92 17.41 -6.46
N PRO A 45 -41.63 18.49 -7.22
CA PRO A 45 -40.86 18.37 -8.47
C PRO A 45 -39.43 17.83 -8.29
N LEU A 46 -38.95 17.70 -7.05
CA LEU A 46 -37.66 17.06 -6.73
C LEU A 46 -37.68 15.56 -7.06
N ALA A 47 -38.83 14.90 -6.89
CA ALA A 47 -38.98 13.49 -7.28
C ALA A 47 -38.83 13.35 -8.79
N ASP A 48 -39.50 14.19 -9.57
CA ASP A 48 -39.41 14.17 -11.03
C ASP A 48 -37.97 14.40 -11.51
N LEU A 49 -37.25 15.33 -10.90
CA LEU A 49 -35.84 15.60 -11.24
C LEU A 49 -34.93 14.41 -10.88
N LEU A 50 -35.20 13.74 -9.76
CA LEU A 50 -34.45 12.55 -9.35
C LEU A 50 -34.73 11.37 -10.29
N ASP A 51 -35.99 11.14 -10.65
CA ASP A 51 -36.38 10.08 -11.56
C ASP A 51 -35.74 10.28 -12.95
N ILE A 52 -35.70 11.53 -13.44
CA ILE A 52 -34.96 11.87 -14.67
C ILE A 52 -33.48 11.51 -14.56
N ALA A 53 -32.83 11.75 -13.42
CA ALA A 53 -31.43 11.41 -13.23
C ALA A 53 -31.20 9.89 -13.22
N LEU A 54 -32.08 9.14 -12.57
CA LEU A 54 -32.01 7.68 -12.46
C LEU A 54 -32.28 6.96 -13.79
N GLU A 55 -33.19 7.50 -14.60
CA GLU A 55 -33.59 6.91 -15.89
C GLU A 55 -32.71 7.34 -17.08
N ALA A 56 -31.90 8.39 -16.93
CA ALA A 56 -31.10 8.93 -18.02
C ALA A 56 -29.99 7.97 -18.47
N GLU A 57 -30.01 7.59 -19.75
CA GLU A 57 -28.99 6.73 -20.35
C GLU A 57 -27.81 7.53 -20.90
N ALA A 58 -28.03 8.74 -21.42
CA ALA A 58 -26.99 9.54 -22.04
C ALA A 58 -26.12 10.26 -20.99
N ALA A 59 -24.80 10.11 -21.09
CA ALA A 59 -23.86 10.70 -20.13
C ALA A 59 -24.03 12.24 -19.98
N ALA A 60 -24.34 12.94 -21.08
CA ALA A 60 -24.60 14.38 -21.06
C ALA A 60 -25.86 14.76 -20.27
N GLN A 61 -26.90 13.93 -20.29
CA GLN A 61 -28.13 14.14 -19.50
C GLN A 61 -27.87 13.87 -18.02
N VAL A 62 -27.22 12.75 -17.71
CA VAL A 62 -26.84 12.37 -16.35
C VAL A 62 -25.98 13.45 -15.72
N SER A 63 -24.93 13.89 -16.40
CA SER A 63 -24.05 14.98 -15.93
C SER A 63 -24.84 16.24 -15.57
N LYS A 64 -25.76 16.68 -16.44
CA LYS A 64 -26.59 17.85 -16.14
C LYS A 64 -27.55 17.61 -14.98
N ALA A 65 -28.17 16.44 -14.91
CA ALA A 65 -29.12 16.08 -13.87
C ALA A 65 -28.44 16.01 -12.48
N ILE A 66 -27.27 15.37 -12.36
CA ILE A 66 -26.54 15.28 -11.09
C ILE A 66 -26.09 16.65 -10.60
N TYR A 67 -25.66 17.56 -11.47
CA TYR A 67 -25.30 18.93 -11.08
C TYR A 67 -26.52 19.79 -10.72
N ALA A 68 -27.66 19.60 -11.40
CA ALA A 68 -28.91 20.26 -11.06
C ALA A 68 -29.41 19.81 -9.67
N LEU A 69 -29.47 18.50 -9.43
CA LEU A 69 -29.81 17.91 -8.12
C LEU A 69 -28.86 18.40 -7.03
N TYR A 70 -27.55 18.38 -7.29
CA TYR A 70 -26.55 18.89 -6.37
C TYR A 70 -26.84 20.34 -5.94
N ARG A 71 -27.08 21.26 -6.90
CA ARG A 71 -27.37 22.66 -6.57
C ARG A 71 -28.66 22.80 -5.77
N VAL A 72 -29.72 22.07 -6.14
CA VAL A 72 -30.98 22.06 -5.39
C VAL A 72 -30.75 21.57 -3.96
N PHE A 73 -30.05 20.45 -3.77
CA PHE A 73 -29.73 19.93 -2.44
C PHE A 73 -28.85 20.88 -1.63
N VAL A 74 -27.87 21.56 -2.23
CA VAL A 74 -27.07 22.58 -1.53
C VAL A 74 -27.96 23.71 -1.02
N VAL A 75 -28.94 24.17 -1.80
CA VAL A 75 -29.89 25.20 -1.35
C VAL A 75 -30.75 24.66 -0.20
N ILE A 76 -31.27 23.44 -0.28
CA ILE A 76 -32.05 22.77 0.78
C ILE A 76 -31.22 22.66 2.07
N ILE A 77 -29.97 22.19 1.98
CA ILE A 77 -29.03 22.08 3.11
C ILE A 77 -28.71 23.46 3.71
N SER A 78 -28.49 24.46 2.85
CA SER A 78 -28.15 25.83 3.29
C SER A 78 -29.27 26.47 4.12
N ARG A 79 -30.53 26.14 3.82
CA ARG A 79 -31.74 26.61 4.52
C ARG A 79 -32.04 25.85 5.80
N GLY A 80 -31.32 24.77 6.11
CA GLY A 80 -31.52 23.98 7.33
C GLY A 80 -32.75 23.07 7.28
N LEU A 81 -33.32 22.81 6.09
CA LEU A 81 -34.50 21.93 5.96
C LEU A 81 -34.21 20.47 6.30
N LEU A 82 -32.93 20.08 6.33
CA LEU A 82 -32.46 18.73 6.65
C LEU A 82 -31.95 18.58 8.10
N SER A 83 -31.66 19.70 8.77
CA SER A 83 -31.05 19.74 10.09
C SER A 83 -31.74 20.82 10.92
N GLY A 84 -32.55 20.42 11.91
CA GLY A 84 -33.30 21.35 12.77
C GLY A 84 -34.26 20.62 13.72
N PRO A 85 -34.74 21.28 14.79
CA PRO A 85 -35.77 20.72 15.66
C PRO A 85 -37.10 20.58 14.89
N ASP A 86 -37.73 19.42 14.99
CA ASP A 86 -39.02 19.15 14.36
C ASP A 86 -40.13 19.92 15.08
N ALA A 87 -40.49 21.10 14.57
CA ALA A 87 -41.55 21.93 15.17
C ALA A 87 -42.98 21.36 14.98
N SER A 88 -43.17 20.43 14.04
CA SER A 88 -44.45 19.81 13.66
C SER A 88 -44.22 18.41 13.08
N GLU A 89 -45.19 17.50 13.26
CA GLU A 89 -45.19 16.16 12.62
C GLU A 89 -45.13 16.26 11.08
N GLU A 90 -45.74 17.29 10.49
CA GLU A 90 -45.67 17.54 9.04
C GLU A 90 -44.24 17.92 8.60
N ALA A 91 -43.55 18.74 9.41
CA ALA A 91 -42.17 19.14 9.15
C ALA A 91 -41.22 17.93 9.25
N LYS A 92 -41.46 17.03 10.21
CA LYS A 92 -40.73 15.77 10.36
C LYS A 92 -40.95 14.83 9.18
N ALA A 93 -42.19 14.71 8.69
CA ALA A 93 -42.50 13.92 7.50
C ALA A 93 -41.79 14.46 6.25
N VAL A 94 -41.82 15.78 6.03
CA VAL A 94 -41.11 16.42 4.92
C VAL A 94 -39.59 16.21 5.04
N ARG A 95 -39.02 16.34 6.24
CA ARG A 95 -37.59 16.10 6.48
C ARG A 95 -37.19 14.66 6.16
N THR A 96 -37.97 13.69 6.62
CA THR A 96 -37.73 12.26 6.35
C THR A 96 -37.78 11.99 4.85
N TRP A 97 -38.80 12.53 4.15
CA TRP A 97 -38.91 12.42 2.70
C TRP A 97 -37.73 13.05 1.95
N LEU A 98 -37.25 14.22 2.39
CA LEU A 98 -36.06 14.87 1.80
C LEU A 98 -34.78 14.06 2.03
N LEU A 99 -34.61 13.45 3.21
CA LEU A 99 -33.48 12.58 3.52
C LEU A 99 -33.49 11.32 2.65
N ASP A 100 -34.67 10.71 2.44
CA ASP A 100 -34.81 9.55 1.55
C ASP A 100 -34.40 9.89 0.10
N ARG A 101 -34.80 11.07 -0.39
CA ARG A 101 -34.41 11.55 -1.73
C ARG A 101 -32.92 11.87 -1.81
N LEU A 102 -32.33 12.45 -0.77
CA LEU A 102 -30.89 12.66 -0.70
C LEU A 102 -30.14 11.32 -0.68
N HIS A 103 -30.63 10.33 0.07
CA HIS A 103 -30.03 8.99 0.11
C HIS A 103 -30.08 8.30 -1.25
N ALA A 104 -31.22 8.32 -1.94
CA ALA A 104 -31.33 7.79 -3.30
C ALA A 104 -30.36 8.49 -4.27
N PHE A 105 -30.21 9.82 -4.16
CA PHE A 105 -29.23 10.55 -4.96
C PHE A 105 -27.78 10.15 -4.64
N VAL A 106 -27.43 10.02 -3.36
CA VAL A 106 -26.09 9.60 -2.93
C VAL A 106 -25.78 8.16 -3.36
N ASP A 107 -26.76 7.26 -3.28
CA ASP A 107 -26.59 5.87 -3.71
C ASP A 107 -26.42 5.78 -5.24
N PHE A 108 -27.13 6.62 -5.99
CA PHE A 108 -26.91 6.79 -7.44
C PHE A 108 -25.50 7.29 -7.76
N LEU A 109 -25.05 8.37 -7.12
CA LEU A 109 -23.68 8.89 -7.27
C LEU A 109 -22.62 7.86 -6.89
N SER A 110 -22.89 7.05 -5.86
CA SER A 110 -21.99 5.98 -5.41
C SER A 110 -21.79 4.91 -6.48
N GLY A 111 -22.86 4.51 -7.17
CA GLY A 111 -22.76 3.60 -8.33
C GLY A 111 -22.06 4.22 -9.54
N LEU A 112 -22.21 5.53 -9.76
CA LEU A 112 -21.54 6.23 -10.87
C LEU A 112 -20.00 6.25 -10.74
N LEU A 113 -19.44 5.92 -9.57
CA LEU A 113 -17.98 5.77 -9.41
C LEU A 113 -17.40 4.63 -10.28
N LYS A 114 -18.23 3.66 -10.68
CA LYS A 114 -17.87 2.55 -11.57
C LYS A 114 -18.50 2.66 -12.96
N ASP A 115 -18.86 3.87 -13.37
CA ASP A 115 -19.43 4.12 -14.69
C ASP A 115 -18.41 3.93 -15.82
N GLU A 116 -18.85 3.67 -17.05
CA GLU A 116 -17.94 3.58 -18.21
C GLU A 116 -17.33 4.96 -18.56
N GLU A 117 -18.05 6.04 -18.27
CA GLU A 117 -17.64 7.41 -18.62
C GLU A 117 -16.79 8.04 -17.49
N PRO A 118 -15.50 8.35 -17.71
CA PRO A 118 -14.60 8.83 -16.67
C PRO A 118 -15.00 10.22 -16.13
N SER A 119 -15.61 11.06 -16.96
CA SER A 119 -16.08 12.38 -16.54
C SER A 119 -17.19 12.28 -15.48
N LEU A 120 -18.08 11.28 -15.59
CA LEU A 120 -19.14 11.05 -14.62
C LEU A 120 -18.60 10.52 -13.29
N LYS A 121 -17.59 9.65 -13.30
CA LYS A 121 -16.97 9.15 -12.07
C LYS A 121 -16.38 10.29 -11.23
N ILE A 122 -15.61 11.16 -11.89
CA ILE A 122 -14.96 12.31 -11.25
C ILE A 122 -16.03 13.29 -10.75
N SER A 123 -17.00 13.67 -11.59
CA SER A 123 -18.10 14.55 -11.19
C SER A 123 -18.90 13.97 -10.01
N ALA A 124 -19.17 12.67 -10.00
CA ALA A 124 -19.90 12.03 -8.91
C ALA A 124 -19.11 12.10 -7.59
N LEU A 125 -17.81 11.82 -7.63
CA LEU A 125 -16.93 11.93 -6.46
C LEU A 125 -16.83 13.37 -5.94
N ASP A 126 -16.66 14.34 -6.83
CA ASP A 126 -16.64 15.77 -6.49
C ASP A 126 -17.92 16.21 -5.80
N ILE A 127 -19.08 15.80 -6.32
CA ILE A 127 -20.39 16.10 -5.75
C ILE A 127 -20.54 15.45 -4.36
N LEU A 128 -20.15 14.19 -4.19
CA LEU A 128 -20.20 13.49 -2.91
C LEU A 128 -19.41 14.22 -1.81
N PHE A 129 -18.18 14.64 -2.11
CA PHE A 129 -17.34 15.38 -1.16
C PHE A 129 -17.83 16.81 -0.93
N SER A 130 -18.36 17.48 -1.96
CA SER A 130 -18.96 18.81 -1.79
C SER A 130 -20.20 18.76 -0.89
N LEU A 131 -21.08 17.76 -1.08
CA LEU A 131 -22.21 17.51 -0.19
C LEU A 131 -21.76 17.25 1.26
N GLN A 132 -20.66 16.51 1.47
CA GLN A 132 -20.10 16.30 2.81
C GLN A 132 -19.75 17.62 3.51
N LYS A 133 -19.18 18.59 2.77
CA LYS A 133 -18.87 19.92 3.30
C LYS A 133 -20.15 20.64 3.73
N HIS A 134 -21.11 20.76 2.83
CA HIS A 134 -22.37 21.46 3.09
C HIS A 134 -23.19 20.84 4.23
N LEU A 135 -23.28 19.50 4.29
CA LEU A 135 -23.98 18.77 5.35
C LEU A 135 -23.32 18.98 6.72
N SER A 136 -21.98 18.94 6.78
CA SER A 136 -21.22 19.15 8.02
C SER A 136 -21.37 20.59 8.54
N SER A 137 -21.30 21.58 7.63
CA SER A 137 -21.56 22.99 7.96
C SER A 137 -23.01 23.26 8.39
N ALA A 138 -23.99 22.53 7.83
CA ALA A 138 -25.38 22.64 8.28
C ALA A 138 -25.59 22.07 9.68
N LEU A 139 -25.00 20.91 10.00
CA LEU A 139 -25.04 20.35 11.35
C LEU A 139 -24.39 21.26 12.38
N THR A 140 -23.24 21.86 12.04
CA THR A 140 -22.53 22.79 12.93
C THR A 140 -23.36 24.04 13.24
N ARG A 141 -24.14 24.55 12.27
CA ARG A 141 -25.02 25.73 12.46
C ARG A 141 -26.20 25.46 13.38
N VAL A 142 -26.70 24.23 13.40
CA VAL A 142 -27.91 23.83 14.13
C VAL A 142 -27.59 23.35 15.54
N GLY A 143 -26.40 22.76 15.74
CA GLY A 143 -26.01 22.22 17.04
C GLY A 143 -25.89 23.28 18.14
N ASP A 144 -26.49 22.99 19.30
CA ASP A 144 -26.56 23.88 20.47
C ASP A 144 -25.19 24.37 20.98
N ALA A 145 -24.12 23.61 20.75
CA ALA A 145 -22.80 23.85 21.33
C ALA A 145 -21.85 24.72 20.48
N LYS A 146 -22.25 25.16 19.27
CA LYS A 146 -21.35 25.79 18.26
C LYS A 146 -20.04 25.03 18.01
N GLN A 147 -19.99 23.75 18.37
CA GLN A 147 -18.85 22.88 18.13
C GLN A 147 -18.88 22.37 16.69
N PRO A 148 -17.75 22.32 15.98
CA PRO A 148 -17.68 21.75 14.65
C PRO A 148 -18.22 20.30 14.62
N GLN A 149 -19.15 20.02 13.72
CA GLN A 149 -19.73 18.70 13.52
C GLN A 149 -19.41 18.14 12.14
N PHE A 150 -19.26 16.82 12.06
CA PHE A 150 -19.01 16.10 10.82
C PHE A 150 -20.19 15.19 10.50
N HIS A 151 -20.70 15.24 9.27
CA HIS A 151 -21.81 14.40 8.86
C HIS A 151 -21.34 12.96 8.59
N ALA A 152 -21.15 12.18 9.65
CA ALA A 152 -20.50 10.86 9.60
C ALA A 152 -21.27 9.80 8.78
N SER A 153 -22.60 9.85 8.74
CA SER A 153 -23.41 8.87 7.99
C SER A 153 -23.20 9.00 6.48
N HIS A 154 -23.22 10.22 5.93
CA HIS A 154 -22.91 10.50 4.52
C HIS A 154 -21.47 10.09 4.19
N PHE A 155 -20.50 10.50 5.02
CA PHE A 155 -19.11 10.14 4.78
C PHE A 155 -18.88 8.61 4.78
N ARG A 156 -19.56 7.87 5.66
CA ARG A 156 -19.52 6.40 5.65
C ARG A 156 -20.04 5.83 4.34
N LYS A 157 -21.07 6.42 3.72
CA LYS A 157 -21.53 6.03 2.38
C LYS A 157 -20.44 6.25 1.34
N ILE A 158 -19.73 7.38 1.38
CA ILE A 158 -18.59 7.66 0.48
C ILE A 158 -17.49 6.61 0.64
N VAL A 159 -17.07 6.33 1.89
CA VAL A 159 -16.03 5.31 2.18
C VAL A 159 -16.47 3.93 1.70
N THR A 160 -17.74 3.57 1.94
CA THR A 160 -18.32 2.30 1.48
C THR A 160 -18.32 2.22 -0.04
N ALA A 161 -18.71 3.29 -0.74
CA ALA A 161 -18.72 3.34 -2.19
C ALA A 161 -17.32 3.21 -2.81
N LEU A 162 -16.32 3.90 -2.22
CA LEU A 162 -14.93 3.83 -2.67
C LEU A 162 -14.30 2.45 -2.45
N LEU A 163 -14.71 1.73 -1.40
CA LEU A 163 -14.05 0.48 -1.01
C LEU A 163 -14.79 -0.79 -1.46
N LEU A 164 -16.12 -0.79 -1.52
CA LEU A 164 -16.91 -1.90 -2.06
C LEU A 164 -17.16 -1.78 -3.56
N CYS A 165 -17.08 -0.56 -4.12
CA CYS A 165 -17.26 -0.27 -5.54
C CYS A 165 -18.56 -0.87 -6.10
N PRO A 166 -19.74 -0.35 -5.70
CA PRO A 166 -21.02 -0.84 -6.20
C PRO A 166 -21.11 -0.67 -7.73
N PRO A 167 -21.81 -1.57 -8.43
CA PRO A 167 -21.90 -1.53 -9.89
C PRO A 167 -22.66 -0.28 -10.35
N SER A 168 -22.29 0.26 -11.52
CA SER A 168 -22.98 1.41 -12.07
C SER A 168 -24.43 1.07 -12.42
N PRO A 169 -25.41 1.91 -12.03
CA PRO A 169 -26.81 1.73 -12.43
C PRO A 169 -27.00 1.80 -13.96
N ARG A 170 -26.03 2.38 -14.68
CA ARG A 170 -26.04 2.48 -16.14
C ARG A 170 -25.41 1.26 -16.83
N ALA A 171 -24.55 0.49 -16.15
CA ALA A 171 -23.84 -0.66 -16.72
C ALA A 171 -24.74 -1.90 -16.94
N SER A 172 -25.85 -2.01 -16.19
CA SER A 172 -26.75 -3.18 -16.22
C SER A 172 -27.40 -3.44 -17.59
N ARG A 173 -27.53 -2.43 -18.46
CA ARG A 173 -28.20 -2.59 -19.77
C ARG A 173 -27.27 -2.93 -20.94
N SER A 174 -25.97 -2.64 -20.85
CA SER A 174 -24.99 -2.90 -21.92
C SER A 174 -24.26 -4.25 -21.77
N LYS A 175 -24.10 -4.77 -20.54
CA LYS A 175 -23.24 -5.92 -20.20
C LYS A 175 -23.85 -7.33 -20.33
N LYS A 176 -25.03 -7.52 -20.94
CA LYS A 176 -25.68 -8.86 -21.08
C LYS A 176 -24.92 -9.88 -21.97
N ARG A 177 -23.59 -9.75 -22.15
CA ARG A 177 -22.81 -10.51 -23.12
C ARG A 177 -21.39 -10.90 -22.71
N LYS A 178 -20.95 -10.69 -21.46
CA LYS A 178 -19.61 -11.12 -21.00
C LYS A 178 -19.71 -12.25 -19.97
N THR A 179 -18.86 -13.25 -20.18
CA THR A 179 -18.77 -14.56 -19.51
C THR A 179 -18.26 -14.49 -18.06
N ASP A 180 -18.63 -15.49 -17.27
CA ASP A 180 -18.47 -15.62 -15.80
C ASP A 180 -17.03 -15.47 -15.23
N GLU A 181 -15.98 -15.40 -16.04
CA GLU A 181 -14.59 -15.23 -15.58
C GLU A 181 -14.20 -13.76 -15.31
N ASP A 182 -14.96 -12.77 -15.81
CA ASP A 182 -14.70 -11.33 -15.66
C ASP A 182 -15.35 -10.71 -14.37
N GLU A 183 -16.10 -11.47 -13.58
CA GLU A 183 -16.85 -10.94 -12.42
C GLU A 183 -15.93 -10.50 -11.25
N SER A 184 -14.71 -11.03 -11.14
CA SER A 184 -13.80 -10.68 -10.03
C SER A 184 -13.24 -9.25 -10.12
N ASP A 185 -13.20 -8.67 -11.32
CA ASP A 185 -12.65 -7.32 -11.57
C ASP A 185 -13.73 -6.22 -11.53
N ASP A 186 -15.02 -6.58 -11.50
CA ASP A 186 -16.11 -5.60 -11.57
C ASP A 186 -16.17 -4.69 -10.32
N HIS A 187 -15.62 -5.15 -9.19
CA HIS A 187 -15.61 -4.41 -7.93
C HIS A 187 -14.22 -3.86 -7.52
N THR A 188 -13.21 -3.90 -8.39
CA THR A 188 -11.92 -3.25 -8.09
C THR A 188 -12.03 -1.74 -8.23
N LEU A 189 -11.39 -0.98 -7.33
CA LEU A 189 -11.38 0.47 -7.40
C LEU A 189 -10.60 0.96 -8.63
N ASP A 190 -11.26 1.75 -9.47
CA ASP A 190 -10.64 2.25 -10.70
C ASP A 190 -9.51 3.25 -10.39
N PRO A 191 -8.36 3.18 -11.10
CA PRO A 191 -7.20 4.04 -10.84
C PRO A 191 -7.47 5.55 -10.95
N ASP A 192 -8.35 5.96 -11.86
CA ASP A 192 -8.75 7.36 -12.07
C ASP A 192 -9.49 7.92 -10.85
N VAL A 193 -10.46 7.18 -10.32
CA VAL A 193 -11.21 7.54 -9.11
C VAL A 193 -10.31 7.53 -7.89
N ARG A 194 -9.47 6.50 -7.75
CA ARG A 194 -8.50 6.39 -6.66
C ARG A 194 -7.55 7.57 -6.64
N ASP A 195 -6.92 7.87 -7.77
CA ASP A 195 -5.89 8.90 -7.84
C ASP A 195 -6.52 10.29 -7.67
N HIS A 196 -7.73 10.52 -8.17
CA HIS A 196 -8.50 11.74 -7.89
C HIS A 196 -8.83 11.88 -6.41
N PHE A 197 -9.32 10.81 -5.76
CA PHE A 197 -9.60 10.80 -4.32
C PHE A 197 -8.34 11.12 -3.49
N VAL A 198 -7.25 10.43 -3.80
CA VAL A 198 -6.01 10.52 -3.03
C VAL A 198 -5.39 11.90 -3.16
N ASN A 199 -5.28 12.42 -4.39
CA ASN A 199 -4.61 13.68 -4.66
C ASN A 199 -5.43 14.90 -4.26
N THR A 200 -6.76 14.81 -4.30
CA THR A 200 -7.64 15.97 -4.03
C THR A 200 -8.00 16.05 -2.55
N TRP A 201 -8.28 14.93 -1.86
CA TRP A 201 -8.74 14.96 -0.47
C TRP A 201 -7.87 14.19 0.51
N PHE A 202 -7.56 12.91 0.26
CA PHE A 202 -6.92 12.05 1.28
C PHE A 202 -5.53 12.52 1.70
N SER A 203 -4.70 12.96 0.74
CA SER A 203 -3.36 13.47 1.00
C SER A 203 -3.37 14.93 1.44
N VAL A 204 -4.41 15.69 1.11
CA VAL A 204 -4.46 17.15 1.30
C VAL A 204 -5.11 17.56 2.62
N HIS A 205 -6.18 16.89 3.03
CA HIS A 205 -7.01 17.31 4.17
C HIS A 205 -6.93 16.32 5.34
N ASP A 206 -6.60 16.84 6.52
CA ASP A 206 -6.33 16.04 7.71
C ASP A 206 -7.61 15.42 8.30
N ASP A 207 -8.73 16.15 8.27
CA ASP A 207 -10.04 15.65 8.67
C ASP A 207 -10.49 14.48 7.80
N ILE A 208 -10.43 14.63 6.47
CA ILE A 208 -10.80 13.55 5.54
C ILE A 208 -9.93 12.32 5.77
N ARG A 209 -8.61 12.49 5.89
CA ARG A 209 -7.68 11.38 6.14
C ARG A 209 -8.04 10.64 7.43
N TRP A 210 -8.28 11.38 8.52
CA TRP A 210 -8.61 10.82 9.81
C TRP A 210 -9.93 10.05 9.79
N PHE A 211 -11.00 10.64 9.24
CA PHE A 211 -12.30 9.97 9.14
C PHE A 211 -12.26 8.77 8.20
N PHE A 212 -11.53 8.85 7.08
CA PHE A 212 -11.40 7.75 6.13
C PHE A 212 -10.70 6.54 6.76
N LEU A 213 -9.57 6.75 7.44
CA LEU A 213 -8.83 5.67 8.12
C LEU A 213 -9.68 5.04 9.23
N ARG A 214 -10.48 5.83 9.95
CA ARG A 214 -11.36 5.33 11.01
C ARG A 214 -12.46 4.45 10.44
N ASP A 215 -13.17 4.95 9.44
CA ASP A 215 -14.34 4.29 8.88
C ASP A 215 -13.95 3.07 8.02
N SER A 216 -12.79 3.10 7.34
CA SER A 216 -12.26 1.94 6.61
C SER A 216 -11.90 0.77 7.52
N ALA A 217 -11.33 1.03 8.70
CA ALA A 217 -11.07 -0.02 9.70
C ALA A 217 -12.37 -0.67 10.22
N VAL A 218 -13.41 0.15 10.43
CA VAL A 218 -14.75 -0.34 10.81
C VAL A 218 -15.39 -1.14 9.67
N LEU A 219 -15.24 -0.69 8.43
CA LEU A 219 -15.80 -1.38 7.26
C LEU A 219 -15.17 -2.77 7.08
N ILE A 220 -13.85 -2.86 7.21
CA ILE A 220 -13.12 -4.15 7.11
C ILE A 220 -13.53 -5.13 8.20
N SER A 221 -13.75 -4.66 9.43
CA SER A 221 -14.19 -5.54 10.52
C SER A 221 -15.64 -5.99 10.40
N LYS A 222 -16.50 -5.19 9.73
CA LYS A 222 -17.91 -5.51 9.51
C LYS A 222 -18.15 -6.47 8.35
N HIS A 223 -17.34 -6.41 7.30
CA HIS A 223 -17.50 -7.26 6.12
C HIS A 223 -16.49 -8.42 6.15
N PRO A 224 -16.93 -9.67 6.35
CA PRO A 224 -16.03 -10.81 6.24
C PRO A 224 -15.53 -10.94 4.80
N TYR A 225 -14.33 -11.52 4.67
CA TYR A 225 -13.66 -11.71 3.38
C TYR A 225 -14.50 -12.46 2.34
N SER A 226 -15.40 -13.35 2.77
CA SER A 226 -16.31 -14.10 1.90
C SER A 226 -17.34 -13.22 1.19
N GLU A 227 -17.75 -12.10 1.80
CA GLU A 227 -18.74 -11.19 1.22
C GLU A 227 -18.09 -10.17 0.28
N ALA A 228 -16.89 -9.68 0.65
CA ALA A 228 -16.20 -8.63 -0.10
C ALA A 228 -14.68 -8.91 -0.22
N PRO A 229 -14.26 -9.89 -1.05
CA PRO A 229 -12.84 -10.25 -1.21
C PRO A 229 -11.96 -9.13 -1.80
N GLN A 230 -12.56 -8.16 -2.51
CA GLN A 230 -11.90 -7.01 -3.12
C GLN A 230 -11.58 -5.88 -2.12
N LEU A 231 -12.31 -5.82 -1.00
CA LEU A 231 -12.25 -4.72 -0.03
C LEU A 231 -10.83 -4.47 0.50
N PRO A 232 -10.06 -5.50 0.93
CA PRO A 232 -8.67 -5.32 1.37
C PRO A 232 -7.76 -4.78 0.26
N GLY A 233 -7.92 -5.28 -0.98
CA GLY A 233 -7.15 -4.84 -2.13
C GLY A 233 -7.41 -3.38 -2.50
N ASN A 234 -8.68 -2.97 -2.43
CA ASN A 234 -9.09 -1.59 -2.68
C ASN A 234 -8.52 -0.64 -1.61
N LEU A 235 -8.62 -1.00 -0.32
CA LEU A 235 -8.02 -0.18 0.75
C LEU A 235 -6.49 -0.10 0.60
N LEU A 236 -5.81 -1.22 0.34
CA LEU A 236 -4.37 -1.24 0.10
C LEU A 236 -3.98 -0.30 -1.05
N SER A 237 -4.75 -0.27 -2.13
CA SER A 237 -4.49 0.61 -3.27
C SER A 237 -4.54 2.09 -2.90
N VAL A 238 -5.41 2.49 -1.97
CA VAL A 238 -5.48 3.86 -1.46
C VAL A 238 -4.30 4.16 -0.54
N LEU A 239 -4.01 3.25 0.41
CA LEU A 239 -2.97 3.46 1.43
C LEU A 239 -1.55 3.48 0.84
N GLU A 240 -1.26 2.67 -0.19
CA GLU A 240 0.07 2.65 -0.83
C GLU A 240 0.39 3.94 -1.60
N ARG A 241 -0.62 4.77 -1.91
CA ARG A 241 -0.47 6.06 -2.56
C ARG A 241 -0.22 7.21 -1.59
N LEU A 242 -0.27 6.95 -0.28
CA LEU A 242 0.04 7.94 0.73
C LEU A 242 1.56 8.16 0.81
N THR A 243 2.04 9.28 0.27
CA THR A 243 3.48 9.59 0.20
C THR A 243 4.01 10.27 1.46
N THR A 244 3.17 11.03 2.16
CA THR A 244 3.53 11.74 3.39
C THR A 244 2.46 11.55 4.46
N PHE A 245 2.89 11.45 5.71
CA PHE A 245 2.01 11.40 6.88
C PHE A 245 2.52 12.38 7.94
N PRO A 246 1.64 13.08 8.69
CA PRO A 246 2.07 14.06 9.69
C PRO A 246 3.04 13.47 10.72
N THR A 247 4.20 14.11 10.85
CA THR A 247 5.25 13.79 11.84
C THR A 247 5.24 14.76 13.02
N LYS A 248 4.77 16.00 12.80
CA LYS A 248 4.66 17.05 13.81
C LYS A 248 3.23 17.56 13.90
N ALA A 249 2.80 17.95 15.10
CA ALA A 249 1.45 18.49 15.30
C ALA A 249 1.19 19.78 14.49
N ALA A 250 2.24 20.56 14.18
CA ALA A 250 2.13 21.76 13.35
C ALA A 250 1.81 21.48 11.87
N GLU A 251 2.00 20.24 11.41
CA GLU A 251 1.66 19.82 10.05
C GLU A 251 0.16 19.54 9.90
N LEU A 252 -0.59 19.44 11.01
CA LEU A 252 -2.06 19.32 11.02
C LEU A 252 -2.69 20.71 10.85
N ASN A 253 -2.93 21.11 9.60
CA ASN A 253 -3.33 22.48 9.28
C ASN A 253 -4.30 22.63 8.10
N SER A 254 -4.68 21.54 7.45
CA SER A 254 -5.55 21.56 6.27
C SER A 254 -6.86 20.83 6.54
N TRP A 255 -7.98 21.52 6.29
CA TRP A 255 -9.32 21.07 6.67
C TRP A 255 -10.26 21.17 5.48
N TRP A 256 -10.99 20.10 5.17
CA TRP A 256 -12.05 20.14 4.16
C TRP A 256 -13.30 20.86 4.70
N VAL A 257 -13.65 20.55 5.95
CA VAL A 257 -14.69 21.24 6.71
C VAL A 257 -14.01 22.34 7.54
N GLU A 258 -14.10 23.57 7.04
CA GLU A 258 -13.35 24.74 7.53
C GLU A 258 -13.55 25.01 9.03
N GLU A 259 -14.72 24.64 9.57
CA GLU A 259 -15.05 24.79 10.98
C GLU A 259 -14.11 24.01 11.91
N PHE A 260 -13.58 22.85 11.45
CA PHE A 260 -12.60 22.09 12.24
C PHE A 260 -11.24 22.77 12.37
N GLY A 261 -10.95 23.77 11.52
CA GLY A 261 -9.73 24.58 11.64
C GLY A 261 -9.72 25.48 12.88
N THR A 262 -10.87 25.68 13.53
CA THR A 262 -10.93 26.38 14.81
C THR A 262 -10.20 25.59 15.91
N LYS A 263 -9.54 26.28 16.84
CA LYS A 263 -8.82 25.60 17.92
C LYS A 263 -9.81 24.94 18.88
N PRO A 264 -9.62 23.65 19.23
CA PRO A 264 -10.53 22.97 20.15
C PRO A 264 -10.45 23.56 21.57
N PRO A 265 -11.52 23.44 22.36
CA PRO A 265 -11.49 23.77 23.78
C PRO A 265 -10.41 22.93 24.48
N LYS A 266 -9.70 23.51 25.46
CA LYS A 266 -8.65 22.79 26.20
C LYS A 266 -9.25 21.54 26.86
N PRO A 267 -8.55 20.38 26.83
CA PRO A 267 -9.02 19.19 27.52
C PRO A 267 -9.22 19.51 29.01
N LYS A 268 -10.33 19.04 29.59
CA LYS A 268 -10.53 19.12 31.05
C LYS A 268 -9.40 18.29 31.68
N LYS A 269 -8.68 18.87 32.64
CA LYS A 269 -7.67 18.14 33.41
C LYS A 269 -8.37 16.94 34.05
N ALA A 270 -7.90 15.73 33.76
CA ALA A 270 -8.15 14.61 34.67
C ALA A 270 -7.54 15.03 36.01
N ALA A 271 -8.36 15.03 37.07
CA ALA A 271 -7.83 15.12 38.42
C ALA A 271 -6.92 13.90 38.63
N ASP A 272 -5.79 14.10 39.30
CA ASP A 272 -5.01 13.00 39.87
C ASP A 272 -5.96 12.20 40.76
N ASP A 273 -6.20 10.95 40.41
CA ASP A 273 -6.44 9.87 41.36
C ASP A 273 -5.36 8.83 41.05
N ASP A 274 -4.20 9.02 41.68
CA ASP A 274 -3.27 7.94 42.01
C ASP A 274 -3.85 7.25 43.26
N GLU A 275 -4.80 6.32 43.07
CA GLU A 275 -5.05 5.26 44.05
C GLU A 275 -5.24 3.93 43.30
N ASP A 276 -4.34 3.00 43.60
CA ASP A 276 -4.39 1.61 43.21
C ASP A 276 -5.68 0.96 43.71
N GLU A 277 -6.62 0.59 42.83
CA GLU A 277 -7.63 -0.44 43.13
C GLU A 277 -7.86 -1.34 41.91
N ASP A 278 -7.22 -2.51 41.96
CA ASP A 278 -7.73 -3.74 41.35
C ASP A 278 -9.06 -4.08 42.04
N GLU A 279 -10.20 -3.64 41.51
CA GLU A 279 -11.48 -4.31 41.76
C GLU A 279 -12.37 -4.34 40.51
N ALA A 280 -12.75 -5.58 40.14
CA ALA A 280 -13.78 -5.87 39.19
C ALA A 280 -15.13 -5.39 39.73
N ALA A 281 -15.70 -4.33 39.13
CA ALA A 281 -17.06 -3.89 39.40
C ALA A 281 -17.95 -4.05 38.16
N GLN A 282 -18.85 -5.04 38.22
CA GLN A 282 -20.06 -5.10 37.42
C GLN A 282 -21.03 -3.98 37.80
N SER A 283 -21.52 -3.22 36.82
CA SER A 283 -22.88 -2.64 36.72
C SER A 283 -22.87 -1.68 35.52
N SER A 284 -23.89 -1.44 34.72
CA SER A 284 -25.29 -1.89 34.62
C SER A 284 -25.73 -1.48 33.21
N GLY A 285 -26.54 -2.31 32.54
CA GLY A 285 -26.75 -2.24 31.11
C GLY A 285 -27.28 -0.92 30.54
N ASP A 286 -26.64 -0.48 29.46
CA ASP A 286 -27.31 0.06 28.28
C ASP A 286 -26.56 -0.44 27.02
N ALA A 287 -27.31 -0.85 26.00
CA ALA A 287 -26.81 -1.69 24.90
C ALA A 287 -26.14 -0.91 23.76
N THR A 288 -25.28 0.07 24.07
CA THR A 288 -24.57 0.88 23.06
C THR A 288 -23.11 1.25 23.40
N GLU A 289 -22.43 0.51 24.25
CA GLU A 289 -20.98 0.67 24.43
C GLU A 289 -20.22 -0.32 23.51
N GLU A 290 -20.01 0.07 22.25
CA GLU A 290 -18.94 -0.51 21.43
C GLU A 290 -17.61 -0.22 22.15
N ASP A 291 -16.82 -1.26 22.44
CA ASP A 291 -15.47 -1.18 23.02
C ASP A 291 -14.67 0.01 22.44
N ASP A 292 -14.39 1.03 23.27
CA ASP A 292 -13.64 2.21 22.86
C ASP A 292 -12.16 1.86 22.62
N TRP A 293 -11.87 1.48 21.38
CA TRP A 293 -10.56 1.07 20.88
C TRP A 293 -9.44 2.09 21.10
N ARG A 294 -9.75 3.35 21.40
CA ARG A 294 -8.75 4.39 21.69
C ARG A 294 -7.98 4.08 22.98
N LYS A 295 -8.63 3.42 23.95
CA LYS A 295 -8.01 2.99 25.22
C LYS A 295 -6.77 2.12 24.97
N PHE A 296 -6.83 1.25 23.97
CA PHE A 296 -5.73 0.36 23.61
C PHE A 296 -4.45 1.10 23.17
N PHE A 297 -4.55 2.33 22.67
CA PHE A 297 -3.37 3.10 22.22
C PHE A 297 -2.83 4.07 23.28
N ASP A 298 -3.48 4.16 24.44
CA ASP A 298 -3.08 5.08 25.51
C ASP A 298 -2.00 4.49 26.43
N ASP A 299 -1.81 3.17 26.52
CA ASP A 299 -0.70 2.65 27.34
C ASP A 299 0.64 2.96 26.65
N PRO A 300 1.61 3.52 27.40
CA PRO A 300 2.90 3.87 26.86
C PRO A 300 3.67 2.60 26.42
N PRO A 301 4.34 2.60 25.26
CA PRO A 301 5.32 1.57 24.97
C PRO A 301 6.47 1.65 26.00
N ALA A 302 7.01 0.49 26.38
CA ALA A 302 8.15 0.39 27.29
C ALA A 302 9.32 1.25 26.78
N LYS A 303 9.76 2.24 27.59
CA LYS A 303 10.72 3.29 27.23
C LYS A 303 12.18 2.81 27.20
N PRO A 304 13.07 3.48 26.44
CA PRO A 304 13.84 4.65 26.94
C PRO A 304 13.78 5.82 25.91
N ALA A 305 14.01 7.12 26.16
CA ALA A 305 14.50 7.93 27.27
C ALA A 305 13.74 9.29 27.27
N GLU A 306 14.10 10.17 28.19
CA GLU A 306 13.38 11.38 28.61
C GLU A 306 13.29 12.50 27.57
N GLU A 307 12.06 12.89 27.20
CA GLU A 307 11.73 14.25 26.80
C GLU A 307 10.63 14.81 27.72
N LYS A 308 10.73 16.10 28.03
CA LYS A 308 9.88 16.81 29.01
C LYS A 308 8.39 16.63 28.69
N LYS A 309 7.68 15.87 29.55
CA LYS A 309 6.25 15.62 29.46
C LYS A 309 5.46 16.94 29.62
N GLY A 310 4.96 17.49 28.52
CA GLY A 310 3.70 18.21 28.58
C GLY A 310 2.59 17.21 28.93
N ILE A 311 1.66 17.58 29.80
CA ILE A 311 0.52 16.73 30.19
C ILE A 311 -0.35 16.51 28.94
N THR A 312 -0.16 15.39 28.25
CA THR A 312 -0.98 14.98 27.11
C THR A 312 -2.21 14.24 27.64
N ALA A 313 -3.40 14.79 27.41
CA ALA A 313 -4.64 14.09 27.72
C ALA A 313 -4.72 12.77 26.93
N ARG A 314 -5.20 11.71 27.58
CA ARG A 314 -5.36 10.36 27.00
C ARG A 314 -6.28 10.44 25.77
N VAL A 315 -5.93 9.78 24.67
CA VAL A 315 -6.61 9.89 23.37
C VAL A 315 -8.09 9.53 23.46
N HIS A 316 -8.47 8.54 24.28
CA HIS A 316 -9.88 8.17 24.48
C HIS A 316 -10.71 9.28 25.12
N THR A 317 -10.10 10.11 25.97
CA THR A 317 -10.78 11.24 26.64
C THR A 317 -11.01 12.45 25.72
N LEU A 318 -10.42 12.43 24.52
CA LEU A 318 -10.50 13.55 23.58
C LEU A 318 -11.84 13.54 22.82
N THR A 319 -12.44 14.72 22.71
CA THR A 319 -13.56 14.92 21.78
C THR A 319 -13.09 14.73 20.34
N ILE A 320 -14.02 14.51 19.40
CA ILE A 320 -13.67 14.38 17.97
C ILE A 320 -12.84 15.58 17.49
N HIS A 321 -13.26 16.80 17.83
CA HIS A 321 -12.53 18.01 17.45
C HIS A 321 -11.13 18.07 18.05
N GLN A 322 -10.95 17.67 19.31
CA GLN A 322 -9.62 17.57 19.92
C GLN A 322 -8.76 16.47 19.27
N SER A 323 -9.36 15.34 18.91
CA SER A 323 -8.64 14.23 18.28
C SER A 323 -8.09 14.61 16.90
N LEU A 324 -8.82 15.43 16.13
CA LEU A 324 -8.36 15.91 14.83
C LEU A 324 -7.10 16.77 14.90
N HIS A 325 -6.89 17.50 16.00
CA HIS A 325 -5.70 18.33 16.25
C HIS A 325 -4.58 17.55 16.97
N SER A 326 -4.80 16.29 17.34
CA SER A 326 -3.85 15.46 18.06
C SER A 326 -3.13 14.50 17.13
N LEU A 327 -1.80 14.67 17.00
CA LEU A 327 -0.97 13.75 16.22
C LEU A 327 -1.05 12.30 16.71
N ALA A 328 -1.18 12.08 18.02
CA ALA A 328 -1.36 10.75 18.60
C ALA A 328 -2.65 10.08 18.10
N ALA A 329 -3.74 10.84 17.97
CA ALA A 329 -5.00 10.31 17.47
C ALA A 329 -4.93 9.94 15.97
N HIS A 330 -4.23 10.74 15.15
CA HIS A 330 -3.96 10.40 13.74
C HIS A 330 -3.17 9.10 13.62
N LYS A 331 -2.07 8.96 14.39
CA LYS A 331 -1.28 7.72 14.43
C LYS A 331 -2.11 6.52 14.93
N ALA A 332 -2.99 6.72 15.91
CA ALA A 332 -3.84 5.64 16.46
C ALA A 332 -4.82 5.11 15.41
N VAL A 333 -5.52 5.99 14.69
CA VAL A 333 -6.43 5.59 13.62
C VAL A 333 -5.67 4.92 12.47
N PHE A 334 -4.50 5.47 12.08
CA PHE A 334 -3.64 4.88 11.06
C PHE A 334 -3.18 3.47 11.45
N THR A 335 -2.77 3.29 12.71
CA THR A 335 -2.38 1.98 13.26
C THR A 335 -3.54 1.00 13.21
N ARG A 336 -4.73 1.40 13.64
CA ARG A 336 -5.94 0.56 13.59
C ARG A 336 -6.28 0.14 12.17
N ALA A 337 -6.20 1.04 11.20
CA ALA A 337 -6.48 0.74 9.79
C ALA A 337 -5.53 -0.31 9.23
N TRP A 338 -4.22 -0.20 9.49
CA TRP A 338 -3.24 -1.20 9.06
C TRP A 338 -3.40 -2.54 9.78
N LEU A 339 -3.62 -2.54 11.09
CA LEU A 339 -3.82 -3.78 11.85
C LEU A 339 -5.10 -4.52 11.46
N ALA A 340 -6.17 -3.81 11.06
CA ALA A 340 -7.36 -4.43 10.51
C ALA A 340 -7.12 -4.99 9.09
N LEU A 341 -6.30 -4.30 8.28
CA LEU A 341 -6.05 -4.66 6.89
C LEU A 341 -5.11 -5.86 6.72
N LEU A 342 -3.98 -5.90 7.44
CA LEU A 342 -2.92 -6.90 7.22
C LEU A 342 -3.41 -8.36 7.32
N PRO A 343 -4.22 -8.76 8.33
CA PRO A 343 -4.74 -10.13 8.40
C PRO A 343 -5.64 -10.49 7.21
N GLN A 344 -6.42 -9.53 6.71
CA GLN A 344 -7.33 -9.74 5.58
C GLN A 344 -6.60 -9.92 4.25
N LEU A 345 -5.44 -9.29 4.08
CA LEU A 345 -4.58 -9.47 2.91
C LEU A 345 -3.91 -10.86 2.88
N SER A 346 -3.78 -11.50 4.05
CA SER A 346 -3.25 -12.86 4.18
C SER A 346 -4.29 -13.95 3.84
N LEU A 347 -5.56 -13.58 3.66
CA LEU A 347 -6.62 -14.50 3.25
C LEU A 347 -6.67 -14.65 1.72
N GLY A 348 -7.19 -15.80 1.26
CA GLY A 348 -7.46 -16.08 -0.15
C GLY A 348 -6.46 -17.01 -0.84
N SER A 349 -6.39 -16.92 -2.17
CA SER A 349 -5.45 -17.68 -2.98
C SER A 349 -4.00 -17.24 -2.71
N LEU A 350 -3.09 -18.21 -2.70
CA LEU A 350 -1.67 -18.02 -2.41
C LEU A 350 -1.00 -17.00 -3.33
N ASP A 351 -1.40 -16.94 -4.61
CA ASP A 351 -0.88 -15.96 -5.57
C ASP A 351 -1.33 -14.54 -5.27
N ARG A 352 -2.58 -14.37 -4.85
CA ARG A 352 -3.13 -13.06 -4.44
C ARG A 352 -2.48 -12.57 -3.15
N THR A 353 -2.31 -13.45 -2.17
CA THR A 353 -1.61 -13.13 -0.92
C THR A 353 -0.17 -12.72 -1.18
N LYS A 354 0.55 -13.42 -2.07
CA LYS A 354 1.92 -13.03 -2.49
C LYS A 354 1.93 -11.65 -3.13
N ALA A 355 1.01 -11.38 -4.07
CA ALA A 355 0.94 -10.09 -4.76
C ALA A 355 0.68 -8.93 -3.78
N TYR A 356 -0.26 -9.08 -2.85
CA TYR A 356 -0.53 -8.07 -1.83
C TYR A 356 0.62 -7.90 -0.84
N SER A 357 1.22 -9.00 -0.38
CA SER A 357 2.38 -8.95 0.53
C SER A 357 3.55 -8.18 -0.09
N LEU A 358 3.86 -8.41 -1.37
CA LEU A 358 4.90 -7.66 -2.08
C LEU A 358 4.59 -6.16 -2.14
N ARG A 359 3.33 -5.77 -2.38
CA ARG A 359 2.91 -4.36 -2.39
C ARG A 359 3.06 -3.71 -1.02
N VAL A 360 2.55 -4.35 0.04
CA VAL A 360 2.69 -3.88 1.42
C VAL A 360 4.16 -3.72 1.81
N LEU A 361 4.97 -4.74 1.59
CA LEU A 361 6.38 -4.78 2.00
C LEU A 361 7.24 -3.71 1.31
N ASN A 362 6.85 -3.22 0.13
CA ASN A 362 7.54 -2.12 -0.53
C ASN A 362 7.36 -0.77 0.18
N VAL A 363 6.23 -0.56 0.87
CA VAL A 363 5.93 0.69 1.58
C VAL A 363 6.11 0.56 3.10
N LEU A 364 6.14 -0.66 3.63
CA LEU A 364 6.06 -0.95 5.07
C LEU A 364 7.15 -0.26 5.90
N HIS A 365 8.42 -0.39 5.51
CA HIS A 365 9.56 0.07 6.33
C HIS A 365 9.66 1.59 6.44
N ARG A 366 9.39 2.32 5.35
CA ARG A 366 9.52 3.79 5.31
C ARG A 366 8.20 4.53 5.50
N GLY A 367 7.11 3.99 4.97
CA GLY A 367 5.82 4.68 4.90
C GLY A 367 4.81 4.25 5.96
N VAL A 368 5.01 3.11 6.64
CA VAL A 368 4.04 2.60 7.62
C VAL A 368 4.64 2.56 9.01
N ILE A 369 5.73 1.80 9.22
CA ILE A 369 6.34 1.55 10.54
C ILE A 369 6.55 2.84 11.37
N PRO A 370 7.14 3.94 10.83
CA PRO A 370 7.40 5.15 11.62
C PRO A 370 6.14 5.87 12.13
N HIS A 371 4.99 5.61 11.50
CA HIS A 371 3.73 6.26 11.80
C HIS A 371 2.79 5.41 12.65
N LEU A 372 3.16 4.16 12.96
CA LEU A 372 2.41 3.32 13.89
C LEU A 372 2.67 3.79 15.34
N THR A 373 1.64 3.71 16.18
CA THR A 373 1.74 3.97 17.63
C THR A 373 2.50 2.87 18.36
N ARG A 374 2.22 1.61 18.00
CA ARG A 374 2.88 0.40 18.52
C ARG A 374 3.32 -0.50 17.37
N PRO A 375 4.52 -0.27 16.80
CA PRO A 375 5.02 -1.04 15.65
C PRO A 375 5.22 -2.53 15.92
N ILE A 376 5.35 -2.93 17.19
CA ILE A 376 5.51 -4.33 17.60
C ILE A 376 4.30 -5.19 17.16
N LEU A 377 3.11 -4.59 17.01
CA LEU A 377 1.88 -5.32 16.69
C LEU A 377 1.85 -5.92 15.26
N ILE A 378 2.70 -5.45 14.35
CA ILE A 378 2.81 -6.06 13.01
C ILE A 378 3.82 -7.21 12.95
N MET A 379 4.48 -7.51 14.08
CA MET A 379 5.55 -8.51 14.16
C MET A 379 5.13 -9.87 13.63
N ASP A 380 3.97 -10.38 14.04
CA ASP A 380 3.50 -11.71 13.63
C ASP A 380 3.33 -11.79 12.12
N TRP A 381 2.77 -10.73 11.51
CA TRP A 381 2.59 -10.65 10.07
C TRP A 381 3.93 -10.54 9.32
N VAL A 382 4.86 -9.71 9.83
CA VAL A 382 6.20 -9.56 9.26
C VAL A 382 7.00 -10.87 9.40
N SER A 383 6.93 -11.52 10.55
CA SER A 383 7.63 -12.78 10.84
C SER A 383 7.09 -13.90 9.93
N SER A 384 5.76 -14.01 9.80
CA SER A 384 5.15 -14.95 8.85
C SER A 384 5.56 -14.66 7.40
N SER A 385 5.67 -13.38 7.02
CA SER A 385 6.15 -12.99 5.69
C SER A 385 7.62 -13.35 5.47
N VAL A 386 8.45 -13.20 6.50
CA VAL A 386 9.86 -13.64 6.49
C VAL A 386 9.93 -15.16 6.37
N ASP A 387 9.13 -15.90 7.14
CA ASP A 387 9.09 -17.36 7.18
C ASP A 387 8.57 -17.99 5.88
N HIS A 388 7.68 -17.30 5.16
CA HIS A 388 7.23 -17.69 3.82
C HIS A 388 8.40 -17.85 2.83
N GLY A 389 9.44 -17.03 2.97
CA GLY A 389 10.63 -17.12 2.14
C GLY A 389 10.44 -16.52 0.74
N GLY A 390 11.40 -16.80 -0.15
CA GLY A 390 11.43 -16.27 -1.51
C GLY A 390 11.48 -14.73 -1.55
N THR A 391 10.91 -14.16 -2.61
CA THR A 391 10.90 -12.70 -2.84
C THR A 391 10.15 -11.91 -1.77
N VAL A 392 9.07 -12.48 -1.23
CA VAL A 392 8.29 -11.89 -0.13
C VAL A 392 9.15 -11.78 1.13
N GLY A 393 9.77 -12.89 1.56
CA GLY A 393 10.58 -12.89 2.78
C GLY A 393 11.81 -11.99 2.68
N LEU A 394 12.45 -11.91 1.51
CA LEU A 394 13.58 -11.01 1.27
C LEU A 394 13.19 -9.53 1.41
N LEU A 395 12.00 -9.16 0.96
CA LEU A 395 11.50 -7.80 1.08
C LEU A 395 11.09 -7.50 2.54
N ALA A 396 10.49 -8.49 3.22
CA ALA A 396 10.13 -8.44 4.63
C ALA A 396 11.34 -8.29 5.56
N LEU A 397 12.53 -8.76 5.16
CA LEU A 397 13.76 -8.60 5.92
C LEU A 397 14.09 -7.14 6.26
N ASN A 398 13.76 -6.18 5.37
CA ASN A 398 13.94 -4.75 5.66
C ASN A 398 13.03 -4.31 6.81
N ALA A 399 11.76 -4.72 6.78
CA ALA A 399 10.81 -4.39 7.83
C ALA A 399 11.17 -5.06 9.16
N LEU A 400 11.55 -6.33 9.12
CA LEU A 400 12.04 -7.06 10.30
C LEU A 400 13.26 -6.36 10.90
N PHE A 401 14.23 -5.96 10.08
CA PHE A 401 15.42 -5.26 10.55
C PHE A 401 15.07 -3.94 11.25
N THR A 402 14.17 -3.15 10.67
CA THR A 402 13.70 -1.91 11.32
C THR A 402 13.05 -2.21 12.67
N LEU A 403 12.22 -3.25 12.77
CA LEU A 403 11.62 -3.69 14.03
C LEU A 403 12.67 -4.14 15.07
N MET A 404 13.67 -4.92 14.64
CA MET A 404 14.77 -5.37 15.52
C MET A 404 15.62 -4.19 16.02
N LYS A 405 15.98 -3.25 15.12
CA LYS A 405 16.89 -2.15 15.42
C LYS A 405 16.23 -1.03 16.23
N GLU A 406 15.03 -0.62 15.86
CA GLU A 406 14.38 0.58 16.41
C GLU A 406 13.37 0.26 17.51
N TYR A 407 12.81 -0.95 17.50
CA TYR A 407 11.76 -1.37 18.42
C TYR A 407 12.16 -2.57 19.28
N ASN A 408 13.45 -2.91 19.32
CA ASN A 408 14.05 -3.97 20.13
C ASN A 408 13.32 -5.31 20.03
N LEU A 409 12.90 -5.65 18.81
CA LEU A 409 12.30 -6.94 18.52
C LEU A 409 13.37 -8.04 18.50
N ASP A 410 13.15 -9.10 19.27
CA ASP A 410 13.95 -10.33 19.18
C ASP A 410 13.30 -11.33 18.23
N TYR A 411 13.96 -11.62 17.10
CA TYR A 411 13.54 -12.67 16.17
C TYR A 411 14.34 -13.96 16.42
N PRO A 412 13.69 -15.09 16.72
CA PRO A 412 14.38 -16.33 17.06
C PRO A 412 15.17 -16.88 15.87
N SER A 413 16.38 -17.40 16.14
CA SER A 413 17.22 -18.07 15.13
C SER A 413 17.44 -17.24 13.84
N PHE A 414 17.61 -15.93 14.00
CA PHE A 414 17.77 -14.97 12.89
C PHE A 414 18.78 -15.42 11.83
N TYR A 415 19.97 -15.87 12.23
CA TYR A 415 21.01 -16.28 11.27
C TYR A 415 20.68 -17.59 10.53
N THR A 416 19.95 -18.51 11.15
CA THR A 416 19.43 -19.71 10.48
C THR A 416 18.44 -19.32 9.39
N ARG A 417 17.56 -18.35 9.68
CA ARG A 417 16.63 -17.81 8.68
C ARG A 417 17.35 -17.04 7.57
N LEU A 418 18.31 -16.19 7.93
CA LEU A 418 19.13 -15.45 6.96
C LEU A 418 19.90 -16.40 6.04
N TYR A 419 20.37 -17.54 6.56
CA TYR A 419 21.07 -18.56 5.81
C TYR A 419 20.16 -19.32 4.84
N ALA A 420 18.89 -19.53 5.21
CA ALA A 420 17.88 -20.14 4.35
C ALA A 420 17.50 -19.27 3.15
N PHE A 421 17.65 -17.94 3.24
CA PHE A 421 17.45 -17.03 2.10
C PHE A 421 18.53 -17.13 1.02
N LEU A 422 19.66 -17.78 1.31
CA LEU A 422 20.69 -18.05 0.32
C LEU A 422 20.30 -19.28 -0.52
N ASP A 423 19.25 -19.10 -1.32
CA ASP A 423 18.76 -20.10 -2.26
C ASP A 423 19.46 -19.97 -3.64
N ARG A 424 19.06 -20.81 -4.59
CA ARG A 424 19.62 -20.81 -5.95
C ARG A 424 19.29 -19.54 -6.73
N ASP A 425 18.20 -18.84 -6.36
CA ASP A 425 17.64 -17.74 -7.12
C ASP A 425 18.09 -16.38 -6.60
N VAL A 426 18.58 -16.26 -5.36
CA VAL A 426 18.94 -15.01 -4.69
C VAL A 426 19.89 -14.13 -5.51
N LEU A 427 20.83 -14.75 -6.22
CA LEU A 427 21.81 -14.06 -7.07
C LEU A 427 21.23 -13.60 -8.41
N HIS A 428 20.08 -14.13 -8.82
CA HIS A 428 19.36 -13.80 -10.05
C HIS A 428 18.25 -12.75 -9.82
N LEU A 429 17.89 -12.45 -8.57
CA LEU A 429 16.84 -11.50 -8.23
C LEU A 429 17.17 -10.06 -8.63
N LYS A 430 16.16 -9.34 -9.12
CA LYS A 430 16.24 -7.91 -9.48
C LYS A 430 16.69 -7.03 -8.31
N HIS A 431 16.25 -7.36 -7.09
CA HIS A 431 16.51 -6.56 -5.89
C HIS A 431 17.64 -7.12 -5.00
N ARG A 432 18.52 -7.97 -5.55
CA ARG A 432 19.64 -8.59 -4.81
C ARG A 432 20.55 -7.59 -4.10
N ALA A 433 20.80 -6.41 -4.68
CA ALA A 433 21.62 -5.35 -4.08
C ALA A 433 21.09 -4.93 -2.69
N ARG A 434 19.75 -4.80 -2.55
CA ARG A 434 19.14 -4.44 -1.26
C ARG A 434 19.36 -5.53 -0.20
N PHE A 435 19.25 -6.80 -0.61
CA PHE A 435 19.49 -7.93 0.28
C PHE A 435 20.97 -8.02 0.72
N PHE A 436 21.93 -7.85 -0.19
CA PHE A 436 23.34 -7.93 0.15
C PHE A 436 23.85 -6.74 0.97
N ARG A 437 23.27 -5.54 0.82
CA ARG A 437 23.49 -4.42 1.75
C ARG A 437 23.14 -4.80 3.19
N LEU A 438 21.97 -5.42 3.39
CA LEU A 438 21.56 -5.90 4.70
C LEU A 438 22.40 -7.08 5.19
N THR A 439 22.72 -8.02 4.31
CA THR A 439 23.52 -9.21 4.67
C THR A 439 24.93 -8.82 5.12
N GLU A 440 25.58 -7.87 4.45
CA GLU A 440 26.86 -7.33 4.89
C GLU A 440 26.75 -6.68 6.26
N LEU A 441 25.70 -5.89 6.51
CA LEU A 441 25.44 -5.29 7.80
C LEU A 441 25.27 -6.36 8.89
N PHE A 442 24.49 -7.42 8.64
CA PHE A 442 24.27 -8.50 9.60
C PHE A 442 25.52 -9.31 9.91
N LEU A 443 26.34 -9.61 8.89
CA LEU A 443 27.61 -10.34 9.06
C LEU A 443 28.75 -9.43 9.56
N SER A 444 28.54 -8.12 9.66
CA SER A 444 29.50 -7.20 10.29
C SER A 444 29.43 -7.16 11.81
N SER A 445 28.46 -7.87 12.41
CA SER A 445 28.32 -7.97 13.86
C SER A 445 29.56 -8.62 14.49
N THR A 446 30.11 -7.99 15.54
CA THR A 446 31.31 -8.44 16.26
C THR A 446 31.07 -9.68 17.12
N HIS A 447 29.83 -10.01 17.44
CA HIS A 447 29.46 -11.12 18.32
C HIS A 447 29.17 -12.43 17.57
N LEU A 448 29.53 -12.51 16.28
CA LEU A 448 29.29 -13.70 15.48
C LEU A 448 30.42 -14.72 15.61
N PRO A 449 30.10 -16.00 15.86
CA PRO A 449 31.05 -17.09 15.71
C PRO A 449 31.59 -17.16 14.28
N ALA A 450 32.88 -17.44 14.13
CA ALA A 450 33.50 -17.62 12.82
C ALA A 450 32.88 -18.77 12.00
N THR A 451 32.33 -19.79 12.68
CA THR A 451 31.60 -20.91 12.05
C THR A 451 30.42 -20.42 11.21
N ILE A 452 29.60 -19.50 11.73
CA ILE A 452 28.44 -18.97 11.00
C ILE A 452 28.92 -18.23 9.75
N VAL A 453 29.90 -17.33 9.90
CA VAL A 453 30.41 -16.55 8.76
C VAL A 453 31.03 -17.46 7.70
N ALA A 454 31.75 -18.52 8.10
CA ALA A 454 32.28 -19.54 7.20
C ALA A 454 31.18 -20.19 6.36
N SER A 455 30.06 -20.57 6.99
CA SER A 455 28.92 -21.22 6.33
C SER A 455 28.26 -20.32 5.31
N PHE A 456 28.10 -19.02 5.62
CA PHE A 456 27.62 -18.01 4.68
C PHE A 456 28.57 -17.86 3.48
N VAL A 457 29.87 -17.69 3.75
CA VAL A 457 30.89 -17.52 2.69
C VAL A 457 30.96 -18.76 1.79
N LYS A 458 30.98 -19.97 2.35
CA LYS A 458 31.02 -21.23 1.60
C LYS A 458 29.76 -21.44 0.75
N ARG A 459 28.56 -21.21 1.31
CA ARG A 459 27.31 -21.32 0.55
C ARG A 459 27.25 -20.29 -0.58
N LEU A 460 27.60 -19.03 -0.33
CA LEU A 460 27.68 -18.00 -1.37
C LEU A 460 28.70 -18.34 -2.47
N SER A 461 29.84 -18.91 -2.09
CA SER A 461 30.85 -19.35 -3.05
C SER A 461 30.34 -20.48 -3.93
N ARG A 462 29.59 -21.46 -3.40
CA ARG A 462 28.92 -22.49 -4.21
C ARG A 462 27.86 -21.91 -5.14
N LEU A 463 27.02 -21.01 -4.64
CA LEU A 463 26.00 -20.35 -5.46
C LEU A 463 26.62 -19.50 -6.58
N SER A 464 27.81 -18.94 -6.36
CA SER A 464 28.52 -18.12 -7.35
C SER A 464 28.88 -18.86 -8.64
N LEU A 465 29.00 -20.19 -8.60
CA LEU A 465 29.33 -21.00 -9.79
C LEU A 465 28.28 -20.91 -10.90
N ASN A 466 27.01 -20.77 -10.52
CA ASN A 466 25.88 -20.66 -11.45
C ASN A 466 25.41 -19.20 -11.61
N ALA A 467 26.09 -18.25 -10.98
CA ALA A 467 25.65 -16.88 -10.87
C ALA A 467 26.02 -16.04 -12.11
N PRO A 468 25.26 -14.98 -12.41
CA PRO A 468 25.64 -14.03 -13.45
C PRO A 468 26.92 -13.27 -13.05
N PRO A 469 27.75 -12.80 -14.02
CA PRO A 469 29.00 -12.09 -13.74
C PRO A 469 28.77 -10.85 -12.86
N ALA A 470 27.64 -10.17 -13.04
CA ALA A 470 27.26 -9.02 -12.23
C ALA A 470 27.07 -9.35 -10.74
N ALA A 471 26.64 -10.58 -10.40
CA ALA A 471 26.59 -11.05 -9.01
C ALA A 471 27.97 -11.49 -8.52
N VAL A 472 28.77 -12.15 -9.35
CA VAL A 472 30.13 -12.59 -8.97
C VAL A 472 31.04 -11.39 -8.63
N VAL A 473 30.93 -10.28 -9.39
CA VAL A 473 31.65 -9.03 -9.12
C VAL A 473 31.33 -8.46 -7.73
N MET A 474 30.12 -8.69 -7.20
CA MET A 474 29.73 -8.31 -5.84
C MET A 474 30.22 -9.30 -4.79
N LEU A 475 30.14 -10.60 -5.07
CA LEU A 475 30.51 -11.66 -4.11
C LEU A 475 32.00 -11.74 -3.80
N ILE A 476 32.88 -11.40 -4.76
CA ILE A 476 34.33 -11.43 -4.56
C ILE A 476 34.76 -10.39 -3.50
N PRO A 477 34.47 -9.08 -3.63
CA PRO A 477 34.75 -8.09 -2.59
C PRO A 477 34.05 -8.41 -1.26
N PHE A 478 32.81 -8.93 -1.32
CA PHE A 478 32.08 -9.34 -0.12
C PHE A 478 32.83 -10.42 0.66
N THR A 479 33.28 -11.46 -0.04
CA THR A 479 34.05 -12.55 0.57
C THR A 479 35.40 -12.06 1.08
N TYR A 480 36.10 -11.20 0.33
CA TYR A 480 37.34 -10.57 0.78
C TYR A 480 37.16 -9.81 2.10
N ASN A 481 36.10 -9.00 2.21
CA ASN A 481 35.78 -8.25 3.42
C ASN A 481 35.51 -9.18 4.62
N MET A 482 34.81 -10.30 4.41
CA MET A 482 34.54 -11.29 5.46
C MET A 482 35.83 -12.00 5.92
N LEU A 483 36.66 -12.49 4.98
CA LEU A 483 37.94 -13.14 5.29
C LEU A 483 38.89 -12.22 6.05
N ARG A 484 38.94 -10.94 5.65
CA ARG A 484 39.78 -9.92 6.31
C ARG A 484 39.29 -9.60 7.72
N ARG A 485 37.97 -9.61 7.97
CA ARG A 485 37.38 -9.34 9.29
C ARG A 485 37.53 -10.54 10.25
N HIS A 486 37.48 -11.76 9.72
CA HIS A 486 37.56 -12.99 10.51
C HIS A 486 38.76 -13.85 10.04
N PRO A 487 39.98 -13.63 10.58
CA PRO A 487 41.19 -14.35 10.16
C PRO A 487 41.11 -15.87 10.28
N ALA A 488 40.23 -16.40 11.16
CA ALA A 488 39.97 -17.84 11.26
C ALA A 488 39.46 -18.45 9.95
N LEU A 489 38.82 -17.66 9.08
CA LEU A 489 38.36 -18.10 7.76
C LEU A 489 39.49 -18.24 6.74
N MET A 490 40.70 -17.72 7.02
CA MET A 490 41.82 -17.81 6.10
C MET A 490 42.25 -19.26 5.84
N GLY A 491 41.99 -20.16 6.80
CA GLY A 491 42.14 -21.60 6.63
C GLY A 491 41.27 -22.20 5.52
N MET A 492 40.27 -21.48 5.01
CA MET A 492 39.45 -21.93 3.88
C MET A 492 40.08 -21.61 2.52
N ILE A 493 41.02 -20.65 2.45
CA ILE A 493 41.77 -20.33 1.23
C ILE A 493 43.18 -20.94 1.23
N HIS A 494 43.76 -21.15 2.41
CA HIS A 494 45.12 -21.65 2.56
C HIS A 494 45.22 -22.58 3.77
N ARG A 495 45.48 -23.87 3.52
CA ARG A 495 45.72 -24.89 4.55
C ARG A 495 47.15 -25.40 4.45
N ASN A 496 47.84 -25.42 5.58
CA ASN A 496 49.21 -25.91 5.67
C ASN A 496 49.30 -27.40 5.97
N GLU A 497 48.20 -28.01 6.42
CA GLU A 497 48.16 -29.44 6.76
C GLU A 497 47.94 -30.27 5.49
N GLU A 498 48.88 -31.16 5.19
CA GLU A 498 48.67 -32.24 4.21
C GLU A 498 47.56 -33.16 4.74
N LEU A 499 46.35 -32.96 4.25
CA LEU A 499 45.21 -33.86 4.45
C LEU A 499 45.52 -35.20 3.78
N THR A 500 46.34 -36.00 4.43
CA THR A 500 46.60 -37.40 4.10
C THR A 500 45.30 -38.18 4.33
N GLY A 501 44.48 -38.31 3.28
CA GLY A 501 43.31 -39.19 3.25
C GLY A 501 41.92 -38.55 3.43
N ALA A 502 41.75 -37.23 3.30
CA ALA A 502 40.42 -36.62 3.25
C ALA A 502 39.90 -36.56 1.80
N ASP A 503 39.37 -37.68 1.30
CA ASP A 503 38.83 -37.80 -0.07
C ASP A 503 37.53 -36.99 -0.30
N CYS A 504 36.99 -36.29 0.71
CA CYS A 504 35.69 -35.62 0.64
C CYS A 504 35.68 -34.26 1.38
N ASP A 505 35.10 -33.25 0.74
CA ASP A 505 34.79 -31.93 1.31
C ASP A 505 33.81 -32.09 2.49
N GLY A 506 34.22 -31.67 3.70
CA GLY A 506 33.43 -31.81 4.94
C GLY A 506 32.17 -30.93 5.02
N PHE A 507 31.95 -30.02 4.06
CA PHE A 507 30.80 -29.11 4.07
C PHE A 507 29.50 -29.76 3.58
N ASP A 508 28.48 -29.75 4.45
CA ASP A 508 27.11 -30.14 4.11
C ASP A 508 26.31 -28.96 3.57
N ALA A 509 25.86 -29.06 2.31
CA ALA A 509 25.05 -28.04 1.66
C ALA A 509 23.58 -28.05 2.10
N HIS A 510 23.05 -29.20 2.54
CA HIS A 510 21.66 -29.39 2.89
C HIS A 510 21.35 -28.99 4.33
N GLU A 511 22.37 -28.82 5.16
CA GLU A 511 22.22 -28.37 6.54
C GLU A 511 21.59 -26.97 6.60
N ALA A 512 20.57 -26.83 7.44
CA ALA A 512 19.81 -25.59 7.59
C ALA A 512 20.45 -24.67 8.63
N ASN A 513 21.08 -25.23 9.66
CA ASN A 513 21.73 -24.48 10.71
C ASN A 513 23.17 -24.10 10.31
N PRO A 514 23.49 -22.81 10.14
CA PRO A 514 24.84 -22.39 9.74
C PRO A 514 25.93 -22.75 10.75
N THR A 515 25.59 -23.12 11.98
CA THR A 515 26.58 -23.57 12.97
C THR A 515 27.04 -25.02 12.76
N LEU A 516 26.27 -25.84 12.05
CA LEU A 516 26.46 -27.29 11.93
C LEU A 516 26.95 -27.74 10.54
N THR A 517 27.18 -26.82 9.61
CA THR A 517 27.51 -27.16 8.20
C THR A 517 28.95 -27.60 7.98
N ASN A 518 29.81 -27.56 9.01
CA ASN A 518 31.26 -27.83 8.94
C ASN A 518 32.01 -27.03 7.87
N ALA A 519 31.58 -25.79 7.58
CA ALA A 519 32.19 -24.96 6.53
C ALA A 519 33.65 -24.57 6.81
N LEU A 520 34.04 -24.42 8.08
CA LEU A 520 35.43 -24.14 8.46
C LEU A 520 36.37 -25.30 8.11
N GLU A 521 35.86 -26.53 8.07
CA GLU A 521 36.60 -27.75 7.69
C GLU A 521 36.67 -27.94 6.17
N SER A 522 36.05 -27.04 5.41
CA SER A 522 36.08 -26.98 3.94
C SER A 522 37.04 -25.93 3.38
N SER A 523 37.26 -25.99 2.06
CA SER A 523 38.05 -25.01 1.29
C SER A 523 37.20 -24.33 0.21
N LEU A 524 37.59 -23.11 -0.21
CA LEU A 524 36.86 -22.27 -1.17
C LEU A 524 37.31 -22.48 -2.63
N TRP A 525 37.23 -23.73 -3.11
CA TRP A 525 37.57 -24.10 -4.50
C TRP A 525 36.73 -23.35 -5.54
N GLU A 526 35.51 -22.96 -5.18
CA GLU A 526 34.59 -22.29 -6.07
C GLU A 526 35.12 -20.89 -6.46
N LEU A 527 35.73 -20.16 -5.53
CA LEU A 527 36.38 -18.88 -5.82
C LEU A 527 37.63 -19.04 -6.68
N TYR A 528 38.37 -20.13 -6.49
CA TYR A 528 39.54 -20.44 -7.32
C TYR A 528 39.14 -20.67 -8.79
N SER A 529 37.99 -21.30 -9.04
CA SER A 529 37.49 -21.52 -10.41
C SER A 529 37.20 -20.21 -11.16
N HIS A 530 36.75 -19.16 -10.47
CA HIS A 530 36.45 -17.84 -11.07
C HIS A 530 37.70 -17.14 -11.64
N ARG A 531 38.90 -17.61 -11.35
CA ARG A 531 40.15 -17.12 -11.98
C ARG A 531 40.12 -17.30 -13.50
N GLN A 532 39.45 -18.33 -14.00
CA GLN A 532 39.29 -18.62 -15.43
C GLN A 532 37.92 -18.20 -15.97
N HIS A 533 37.30 -17.19 -15.36
CA HIS A 533 36.01 -16.67 -15.81
C HIS A 533 36.13 -15.92 -17.15
N TYR A 534 35.16 -16.10 -18.05
CA TYR A 534 35.16 -15.50 -19.39
C TYR A 534 35.22 -13.96 -19.38
N HIS A 535 34.55 -13.34 -18.40
CA HIS A 535 34.60 -11.89 -18.20
C HIS A 535 35.89 -11.49 -17.49
N ALA A 536 36.73 -10.70 -18.16
CA ALA A 536 38.05 -10.31 -17.68
C ALA A 536 38.04 -9.65 -16.30
N ALA A 537 37.06 -8.77 -16.01
CA ALA A 537 37.01 -8.08 -14.71
C ALA A 537 36.78 -9.05 -13.54
N VAL A 538 35.96 -10.09 -13.75
CA VAL A 538 35.72 -11.14 -12.74
C VAL A 538 37.01 -11.95 -12.53
N SER A 539 37.66 -12.38 -13.62
CA SER A 539 38.94 -13.11 -13.55
C SER A 539 40.01 -12.31 -12.80
N THR A 540 40.16 -11.01 -13.09
CA THR A 540 41.13 -10.15 -12.40
C THR A 540 40.78 -9.94 -10.93
N LEU A 541 39.51 -9.80 -10.59
CA LEU A 541 39.07 -9.66 -9.20
C LEU A 541 39.26 -10.97 -8.43
N ALA A 542 39.02 -12.13 -9.02
CA ALA A 542 39.21 -13.42 -8.35
C ALA A 542 40.68 -13.69 -7.97
N LYS A 543 41.63 -13.14 -8.74
CA LYS A 543 43.08 -13.27 -8.47
C LYS A 543 43.52 -12.56 -7.18
N ILE A 544 42.72 -11.65 -6.62
CA ILE A 544 43.06 -10.98 -5.34
C ILE A 544 43.22 -11.96 -4.19
N PHE A 545 42.61 -13.16 -4.27
CA PHE A 545 42.74 -14.18 -3.23
C PHE A 545 44.08 -14.94 -3.29
N GLU A 546 44.84 -14.82 -4.38
CA GLU A 546 46.21 -15.36 -4.48
C GLU A 546 47.27 -14.33 -4.06
N GLU A 547 46.92 -13.04 -4.12
CA GLU A 547 47.75 -11.95 -3.66
C GLU A 547 47.69 -11.82 -2.13
N ALA A 548 48.73 -11.25 -1.54
CA ALA A 548 48.70 -10.90 -0.12
C ALA A 548 47.62 -9.85 0.16
N PHE A 549 46.85 -10.02 1.24
CA PHE A 549 45.75 -9.15 1.69
C PHE A 549 46.26 -7.79 2.21
N THR A 550 46.84 -7.00 1.32
CA THR A 550 47.42 -5.66 1.59
C THR A 550 46.41 -4.53 1.43
N ARG A 551 45.33 -4.77 0.67
CA ARG A 551 44.31 -3.76 0.38
C ARG A 551 43.37 -3.56 1.57
N PRO A 552 42.90 -2.31 1.81
CA PRO A 552 41.81 -2.08 2.75
C PRO A 552 40.53 -2.78 2.30
N SER A 553 39.53 -2.81 3.18
CA SER A 553 38.20 -3.35 2.85
C SER A 553 37.61 -2.61 1.65
N TYR A 554 37.00 -3.36 0.74
CA TYR A 554 36.30 -2.79 -0.40
C TYR A 554 34.99 -2.15 0.04
N ALA A 555 34.67 -0.98 -0.51
CA ALA A 555 33.37 -0.36 -0.32
C ALA A 555 32.32 -1.11 -1.16
N MET A 556 31.36 -1.76 -0.52
CA MET A 556 30.41 -2.64 -1.20
C MET A 556 29.47 -1.89 -2.15
N GLU A 557 29.13 -0.64 -1.82
CA GLU A 557 28.24 0.23 -2.62
C GLU A 557 28.71 0.40 -4.06
N ASP A 558 30.02 0.34 -4.31
CA ASP A 558 30.58 0.45 -5.65
C ASP A 558 30.30 -0.78 -6.52
N PHE A 559 29.98 -1.93 -5.92
CA PHE A 559 29.84 -3.23 -6.59
C PHE A 559 28.39 -3.77 -6.61
N LEU A 560 27.50 -3.24 -5.76
CA LEU A 560 26.17 -3.80 -5.52
C LEU A 560 25.19 -3.66 -6.69
N ASP A 561 25.23 -2.53 -7.41
CA ASP A 561 24.20 -2.16 -8.39
C ASP A 561 24.58 -2.49 -9.85
N HIS A 562 25.57 -3.36 -10.06
CA HIS A 562 25.93 -3.82 -11.41
C HIS A 562 24.87 -4.75 -12.01
N THR A 563 24.58 -4.50 -13.30
CA THR A 563 23.70 -5.31 -14.16
C THR A 563 24.40 -5.62 -15.48
N TYR A 564 23.83 -6.53 -16.29
CA TYR A 564 24.34 -6.75 -17.64
C TYR A 564 24.36 -5.47 -18.49
N GLY A 565 23.36 -4.60 -18.32
CA GLY A 565 23.31 -3.30 -18.99
C GLY A 565 24.50 -2.42 -18.63
N THR A 566 24.80 -2.25 -17.34
CA THR A 566 25.94 -1.43 -16.91
C THR A 566 27.28 -2.02 -17.32
N LEU A 567 27.42 -3.36 -17.29
CA LEU A 567 28.64 -4.03 -17.73
C LEU A 567 28.87 -3.82 -19.23
N PHE A 568 27.81 -3.99 -20.03
CA PHE A 568 27.87 -3.75 -21.47
C PHE A 568 28.20 -2.31 -21.80
N GLU A 569 27.53 -1.34 -21.16
CA GLU A 569 27.84 0.08 -21.35
C GLU A 569 29.28 0.43 -21.01
N THR A 570 29.82 -0.17 -19.95
CA THR A 570 31.21 0.05 -19.53
C THR A 570 32.19 -0.44 -20.60
N GLU A 571 31.91 -1.59 -21.20
CA GLU A 571 32.77 -2.12 -22.28
C GLU A 571 32.62 -1.33 -23.58
N VAL A 572 31.42 -0.87 -23.93
CA VAL A 572 31.20 -0.02 -25.12
C VAL A 572 31.88 1.34 -24.98
N LYS A 573 31.85 1.93 -23.78
CA LYS A 573 32.51 3.22 -23.49
C LYS A 573 34.03 3.08 -23.35
N ARG A 574 34.56 1.86 -23.32
CA ARG A 574 35.99 1.61 -23.14
C ARG A 574 36.76 2.09 -24.37
N LYS A 575 37.73 2.99 -24.15
CA LYS A 575 38.60 3.47 -25.22
C LYS A 575 39.49 2.34 -25.72
N ILE A 576 39.31 1.94 -26.97
CA ILE A 576 40.17 0.96 -27.66
C ILE A 576 41.57 1.58 -27.78
N ARG A 577 42.54 1.02 -27.05
CA ARG A 577 43.95 1.48 -27.06
C ARG A 577 44.83 0.72 -28.05
N LYS A 578 44.45 -0.52 -28.38
CA LYS A 578 45.14 -1.41 -29.31
C LYS A 578 44.11 -1.94 -30.29
N GLU A 579 44.50 -2.07 -31.55
CA GLU A 579 43.64 -2.68 -32.56
C GLU A 579 43.27 -4.11 -32.15
N PRO A 580 42.01 -4.54 -32.33
CA PRO A 580 41.57 -5.88 -31.97
C PRO A 580 42.30 -6.91 -32.82
N ALA A 581 42.81 -7.97 -32.18
CA ALA A 581 43.44 -9.07 -32.88
C ALA A 581 42.38 -9.85 -33.69
N THR A 582 42.71 -10.18 -34.94
CA THR A 582 41.91 -11.08 -35.78
C THR A 582 42.45 -12.50 -35.68
N ALA A 583 41.56 -13.49 -35.74
CA ALA A 583 41.99 -14.88 -35.83
C ALA A 583 42.67 -15.11 -37.20
N LEU A 584 43.90 -15.62 -37.19
CA LEU A 584 44.66 -15.95 -38.41
C LEU A 584 44.15 -17.22 -39.09
N GLU A 585 43.55 -18.12 -38.30
CA GLU A 585 42.85 -19.31 -38.77
C GLU A 585 41.34 -19.02 -38.74
N LEU A 586 40.71 -18.93 -39.91
CA LEU A 586 39.28 -19.19 -40.04
C LEU A 586 39.11 -20.65 -39.63
N SER A 587 38.35 -20.92 -38.57
CA SER A 587 38.13 -22.27 -38.04
C SER A 587 37.95 -23.26 -39.19
N GLN A 588 38.94 -24.12 -39.42
CA GLN A 588 38.68 -25.38 -40.09
C GLN A 588 37.77 -26.10 -39.11
N VAL A 589 36.46 -26.11 -39.40
CA VAL A 589 35.57 -27.09 -38.79
C VAL A 589 36.29 -28.42 -39.01
N PRO A 590 36.61 -29.20 -37.95
CA PRO A 590 37.27 -30.47 -38.15
C PRO A 590 36.36 -31.29 -39.08
N GLU A 591 36.80 -31.60 -40.30
CA GLU A 591 36.04 -32.43 -41.26
C GLU A 591 35.78 -33.86 -40.75
N SER A 592 36.10 -34.19 -39.49
CA SER A 592 36.03 -35.54 -38.93
C SER A 592 35.63 -35.66 -37.46
N ASP A 593 35.22 -34.59 -36.78
CA ASP A 593 34.43 -34.78 -35.56
C ASP A 593 32.99 -34.98 -36.01
N GLY A 594 32.43 -36.17 -35.82
CA GLY A 594 31.08 -36.62 -36.22
C GLY A 594 29.88 -35.81 -35.68
N LEU A 595 30.04 -34.50 -35.50
CA LEU A 595 29.00 -33.51 -35.27
C LEU A 595 27.95 -33.51 -36.39
N GLU A 596 28.28 -33.88 -37.63
CA GLU A 596 27.25 -34.06 -38.67
C GLU A 596 26.22 -35.15 -38.30
N GLU A 597 26.62 -36.20 -37.57
CA GLU A 597 25.68 -37.22 -37.11
C GLU A 597 24.76 -36.72 -35.98
N MET A 598 25.23 -35.80 -35.13
CA MET A 598 24.45 -35.25 -34.01
C MET A 598 23.43 -34.17 -34.41
N TRP A 599 23.55 -33.60 -35.61
CA TRP A 599 22.65 -32.56 -36.12
C TRP A 599 21.70 -33.05 -37.24
N THR A 600 21.60 -34.37 -37.45
CA THR A 600 20.50 -34.93 -38.25
C THR A 600 19.26 -35.08 -37.38
N PHE A 601 18.27 -34.22 -37.59
CA PHE A 601 16.93 -34.46 -37.06
C PHE A 601 16.38 -35.72 -37.74
N ARG A 602 16.13 -36.77 -36.94
CA ARG A 602 15.24 -37.88 -37.32
C ARG A 602 13.82 -37.59 -36.87
#